data_AF-A0A9D0H0X8-F1
#
_entry.id   AF-A0A9D0H0X8-F1
#
_cell.length_a   1.000
_cell.length_b   1.000
_cell.length_c   1.000
_cell.angle_alpha   90.00
_cell.angle_beta   90.00
_cell.angle_gamma   90.00
#
_symmetry.space_group_name_H-M   'P 1'
#
loop_
_entity.id
_entity.type
_entity.pdbx_description
1 polymer ?
#
loop_
_entity_poly.entity_id
_entity_poly.type
_entity_poly.pdbx_seq_one_letter_code
_entity_poly.pdbx_strand_id
1 'polypeptide(L)'
;MWNKIKLILWLVILLAVAYFVSMNTTPKISVNILPTFKTPEIPLAIVIIVSIIIGAVLILLFTITDWIAYKIDKIKLSRNIKHLENELERCRSQTKQKEDQIKKLEEEIQVLKNERNITVKQEEEESGAL
;
A
#
# COMPACT_ATOMS: atom_id res chain seq x y z
N MET A 1 12.62 -7.29 -30.58
CA MET A 1 11.63 -7.20 -31.68
C MET A 1 10.36 -6.45 -31.28
N TRP A 2 9.84 -6.64 -30.07
CA TRP A 2 8.66 -5.95 -29.52
C TRP A 2 8.66 -4.41 -29.68
N ASN A 3 9.78 -3.75 -29.41
CA ASN A 3 9.87 -2.29 -29.56
C ASN A 3 9.82 -1.84 -31.04
N LYS A 4 10.36 -2.63 -31.96
CA LYS A 4 10.31 -2.35 -33.41
C LYS A 4 8.87 -2.51 -33.94
N ILE A 5 8.18 -3.55 -33.48
CA ILE A 5 6.75 -3.79 -33.80
C ILE A 5 5.87 -2.68 -33.22
N LYS A 6 6.12 -2.24 -31.98
CA LYS A 6 5.44 -1.08 -31.39
C LYS A 6 5.65 0.20 -32.21
N LEU A 7 6.89 0.44 -32.64
CA LEU A 7 7.20 1.61 -33.47
C LEU A 7 6.48 1.56 -34.81
N ILE A 8 6.50 0.41 -35.49
CA ILE A 8 5.79 0.24 -36.77
C ILE A 8 4.29 0.44 -36.60
N LEU A 9 3.70 -0.11 -35.52
CA LEU A 9 2.28 0.03 -35.23
C LEU A 9 1.91 1.49 -34.94
N TRP A 10 2.74 2.18 -34.15
CA TRP A 10 2.53 3.60 -33.85
C TRP A 10 2.63 4.47 -35.10
N LEU A 11 3.57 4.16 -36.00
CA LEU A 11 3.71 4.83 -37.28
C LEU A 11 2.47 4.63 -38.17
N VAL A 12 1.95 3.39 -38.26
CA VAL A 12 0.73 3.09 -39.03
C VAL A 12 -0.48 3.85 -38.47
N ILE A 13 -0.64 3.90 -37.14
CA ILE A 13 -1.72 4.66 -36.49
C ILE A 13 -1.57 6.16 -36.82
N LEU A 14 -0.35 6.70 -36.72
CA LEU A 14 -0.09 8.11 -37.03
C LEU A 14 -0.46 8.45 -38.49
N LEU A 15 -0.08 7.60 -39.44
CA LEU A 15 -0.44 7.77 -40.85
C LEU A 15 -1.95 7.67 -41.06
N ALA A 16 -2.63 6.74 -40.40
CA ALA A 16 -4.07 6.59 -40.49
C ALA A 16 -4.81 7.83 -39.96
N VAL A 17 -4.34 8.41 -38.85
CA VAL A 17 -4.89 9.67 -38.30
C VAL A 17 -4.62 10.83 -39.26
N ALA A 18 -3.42 10.95 -39.81
CA ALA A 18 -3.10 12.01 -40.77
C ALA A 18 -3.97 11.90 -42.03
N TYR A 19 -4.16 10.69 -42.56
CA TYR A 19 -5.06 10.42 -43.68
C TYR A 19 -6.50 10.78 -43.35
N PHE A 20 -7.00 10.37 -42.18
CA PHE A 20 -8.33 10.73 -41.70
C PHE A 20 -8.52 12.25 -41.65
N VAL A 21 -7.57 13.00 -41.08
CA VAL A 21 -7.63 14.47 -41.03
C VAL A 21 -7.62 15.07 -42.44
N SER A 22 -6.77 14.57 -43.34
CA SER A 22 -6.67 15.06 -44.71
C SER A 22 -7.93 14.82 -45.53
N MET A 23 -8.66 13.72 -45.27
CA MET A 23 -9.92 13.42 -45.97
C MET A 23 -11.12 14.16 -45.37
N ASN A 24 -11.02 14.60 -44.12
CA ASN A 24 -12.10 15.25 -43.38
C ASN A 24 -11.81 16.75 -43.15
N THR A 25 -11.27 17.43 -44.16
CA THR A 25 -11.02 18.88 -44.12
C THR A 25 -12.30 19.72 -44.24
N THR A 26 -13.39 19.10 -44.68
CA THR A 26 -14.73 19.70 -44.82
C THR A 26 -15.77 18.81 -44.12
N PRO A 27 -16.76 19.37 -43.41
CA PRO A 27 -17.02 20.80 -43.25
C PRO A 27 -16.03 21.48 -42.31
N LYS A 28 -15.80 22.78 -42.55
CA LYS A 28 -15.15 23.64 -41.57
C LYS A 28 -16.24 24.23 -40.69
N ILE A 29 -15.99 24.22 -39.39
CA ILE A 29 -16.94 24.72 -38.40
C ILE A 29 -16.28 25.75 -37.51
N SER A 30 -17.10 26.67 -37.01
CA SER A 30 -16.73 27.60 -35.95
C SER A 30 -17.37 27.10 -34.65
N VAL A 31 -16.57 26.97 -33.59
CA VAL A 31 -17.04 26.59 -32.26
C VAL A 31 -17.20 27.86 -31.42
N ASN A 32 -18.33 27.97 -30.72
CA ASN A 32 -18.53 29.03 -29.73
C ASN A 32 -17.89 28.57 -28.42
N ILE A 33 -16.72 29.11 -28.08
CA ILE A 33 -16.04 28.77 -26.81
C ILE A 33 -16.63 29.59 -25.66
N LEU A 34 -17.00 30.84 -25.94
CA LEU A 34 -17.66 31.76 -25.01
C LEU A 34 -18.84 32.44 -25.72
N PRO A 35 -19.80 33.04 -24.98
CA PRO A 35 -20.98 33.68 -25.57
C PRO A 35 -20.65 34.72 -26.66
N THR A 36 -19.52 35.43 -26.52
CA THR A 36 -19.04 36.44 -27.46
C THR A 36 -17.81 36.03 -28.26
N PHE A 37 -17.29 34.80 -28.09
CA PHE A 37 -16.06 34.35 -28.74
C PHE A 37 -16.26 33.08 -29.56
N LYS A 38 -15.99 33.21 -30.86
CA LYS A 38 -16.05 32.13 -31.85
C LYS A 38 -14.65 31.84 -32.37
N THR A 39 -14.34 30.56 -32.58
CA THR A 39 -13.10 30.18 -33.25
C THR A 39 -13.13 30.54 -34.74
N PRO A 40 -11.97 30.72 -35.38
CA PRO A 40 -11.92 30.66 -36.83
C PRO A 40 -12.45 29.30 -37.35
N GLU A 41 -12.84 29.28 -38.62
CA GLU A 41 -13.32 28.07 -39.29
C GLU A 41 -12.20 27.03 -39.38
N ILE A 42 -12.36 25.95 -38.61
CA ILE A 42 -11.42 24.85 -38.57
C ILE A 42 -12.12 23.55 -38.99
N PRO A 43 -11.42 22.63 -39.68
CA PRO A 43 -11.96 21.32 -40.01
C PRO A 43 -12.52 20.59 -38.78
N LEU A 44 -13.71 20.02 -38.93
CA LEU A 44 -14.38 19.28 -37.84
C LEU A 44 -13.49 18.16 -37.27
N ALA A 45 -12.73 17.47 -38.12
CA ALA A 45 -11.82 16.41 -37.68
C ALA A 45 -10.79 16.88 -36.65
N ILE A 46 -10.26 18.11 -36.81
CA ILE A 46 -9.31 18.68 -35.86
C ILE A 46 -9.99 18.96 -34.52
N VAL A 47 -11.21 19.50 -34.55
CA VAL A 47 -12.01 19.76 -33.34
C VAL A 47 -12.25 18.47 -32.56
N ILE A 48 -12.64 17.40 -33.25
CA ILE A 48 -12.88 16.08 -32.64
C ILE A 48 -11.59 15.55 -31.99
N ILE A 49 -10.47 15.55 -32.71
CA ILE A 49 -9.19 15.05 -32.20
C ILE A 49 -8.76 15.84 -30.96
N VAL A 50 -8.79 17.17 -31.01
CA VAL A 50 -8.42 18.02 -29.87
C VAL A 50 -9.34 17.75 -28.68
N SER A 51 -10.63 17.57 -28.90
CA SER A 51 -11.60 17.26 -27.83
C SER A 51 -11.31 15.92 -27.16
N ILE A 52 -10.96 14.89 -27.95
CA ILE A 52 -10.55 13.58 -27.43
C ILE A 52 -9.26 13.69 -26.61
N ILE A 53 -8.27 14.45 -27.11
CA ILE A 53 -7.00 14.68 -26.40
C ILE A 53 -7.27 15.37 -25.07
N ILE A 54 -8.09 16.43 -25.05
CA ILE A 54 -8.47 17.12 -23.82
C ILE A 54 -9.15 16.15 -22.84
N GLY A 55 -10.11 15.35 -23.32
CA GLY A 55 -10.76 14.33 -22.50
C GLY A 55 -9.78 13.33 -21.89
N ALA A 56 -8.82 12.83 -22.69
CA ALA A 56 -7.77 11.94 -22.21
C ALA A 56 -6.86 12.60 -21.16
N VAL A 57 -6.49 13.87 -21.35
CA VAL A 57 -5.71 14.64 -20.38
C VAL A 57 -6.48 14.83 -19.08
N LEU A 58 -7.79 15.08 -19.13
CA LEU A 58 -8.63 15.19 -17.93
C LEU A 58 -8.70 13.86 -17.17
N ILE A 59 -8.88 12.74 -17.86
CA ILE A 59 -8.85 11.40 -17.22
C ILE A 59 -7.49 11.16 -16.55
N LEU A 60 -6.39 11.54 -17.21
CA LEU A 60 -5.05 11.40 -16.64
C LEU A 60 -4.89 12.25 -15.37
N LEU A 61 -5.39 13.49 -15.37
CA LEU A 61 -5.41 14.37 -14.18
C LEU A 61 -6.19 13.75 -13.02
N PHE A 62 -7.37 13.17 -13.27
CA PHE A 62 -8.12 12.47 -12.23
C PHE A 62 -7.36 11.24 -11.71
N THR A 63 -6.75 10.45 -12.59
CA THR A 63 -5.98 9.27 -12.22
C THR A 63 -4.80 9.61 -11.30
N ILE A 64 -4.14 10.75 -11.50
CA ILE A 64 -3.04 11.22 -10.63
C ILE A 64 -3.55 11.50 -9.21
N THR A 65 -4.77 12.03 -9.10
CA THR A 65 -5.40 12.32 -7.81
C THR A 65 -5.72 11.02 -7.07
N ASP A 66 -6.28 10.01 -7.75
CA ASP A 66 -6.53 8.70 -7.14
C ASP A 66 -5.21 8.02 -6.72
N TRP A 67 -4.17 8.17 -7.54
CA TRP A 67 -2.86 7.62 -7.22
C TRP A 67 -2.22 8.26 -5.99
N ILE A 68 -2.42 9.57 -5.79
CA ILE A 68 -1.92 10.25 -4.58
C ILE A 68 -2.63 9.74 -3.33
N ALA A 69 -3.95 9.58 -3.38
CA ALA A 69 -4.75 9.06 -2.27
C ALA A 69 -4.31 7.63 -1.93
N TYR A 70 -4.19 6.77 -2.94
CA TYR A 70 -3.68 5.41 -2.79
C TYR A 70 -2.30 5.35 -2.16
N LYS A 71 -1.39 6.26 -2.55
CA LYS A 71 -0.03 6.31 -1.99
C LYS A 71 -0.04 6.70 -0.51
N ILE A 72 -0.92 7.64 -0.12
CA ILE A 72 -1.08 8.04 1.28
C ILE A 72 -1.58 6.86 2.12
N ASP A 73 -2.60 6.14 1.65
CA ASP A 73 -3.15 5.01 2.37
C ASP A 73 -2.14 3.86 2.49
N LYS A 74 -1.33 3.62 1.45
CA LYS A 74 -0.22 2.66 1.51
C LYS A 74 0.81 3.03 2.58
N ILE A 75 1.14 4.31 2.74
CA ILE A 75 2.07 4.78 3.78
C ILE A 75 1.46 4.60 5.16
N LYS A 76 0.18 4.95 5.35
CA LYS A 76 -0.52 4.73 6.63
C LYS A 76 -0.55 3.24 7.00
N LEU A 77 -0.89 2.38 6.05
CA LEU A 77 -0.95 0.94 6.28
C LEU A 77 0.43 0.38 6.63
N SER A 78 1.49 0.81 5.93
CA SER A 78 2.86 0.41 6.25
C SER A 78 3.30 0.85 7.65
N ARG A 79 2.90 2.05 8.10
CA ARG A 79 3.16 2.51 9.47
C ARG A 79 2.43 1.65 10.50
N ASN A 80 1.17 1.31 10.24
CA ASN A 80 0.38 0.47 11.14
C ASN A 80 0.99 -0.93 11.26
N ILE A 81 1.42 -1.53 10.15
CA ILE A 81 2.11 -2.83 10.16
C ILE A 81 3.35 -2.77 11.05
N LYS A 82 4.23 -1.77 10.86
CA LYS A 82 5.42 -1.61 11.70
C LYS A 82 5.10 -1.40 13.18
N HIS A 83 4.03 -0.67 13.48
CA HIS A 83 3.59 -0.47 14.85
C HIS A 83 3.15 -1.79 15.49
N LEU A 84 2.29 -2.56 14.81
CA LEU A 84 1.82 -3.86 15.27
C LEU A 84 2.96 -4.88 15.41
N GLU A 85 3.92 -4.88 14.49
CA GLU A 85 5.13 -5.73 14.58
C GLU A 85 5.92 -5.41 15.85
N ASN A 86 6.15 -4.13 16.14
CA ASN A 86 6.85 -3.70 17.36
C ASN A 86 6.07 -4.06 18.64
N GLU A 87 4.74 -3.91 18.64
CA GLU A 87 3.89 -4.31 19.77
C GLU A 87 3.94 -5.82 20.00
N LEU A 88 3.90 -6.61 18.93
CA LEU A 88 4.00 -8.05 18.98
C LEU A 88 5.37 -8.50 19.51
N GLU A 89 6.45 -7.85 19.09
CA GLU A 89 7.79 -8.11 19.62
C GLU A 89 7.91 -7.76 21.11
N ARG A 90 7.38 -6.60 21.53
CA ARG A 90 7.32 -6.23 22.96
C ARG A 90 6.54 -7.25 23.78
N CYS A 91 5.38 -7.67 23.30
CA CYS A 91 4.53 -8.65 23.97
C CYS A 91 5.27 -9.99 24.11
N ARG A 92 5.93 -10.46 23.05
CA ARG A 92 6.78 -11.67 23.09
C ARG A 92 7.91 -11.55 24.11
N SER A 93 8.60 -10.42 24.16
CA SER A 93 9.67 -10.19 25.15
C SER A 93 9.12 -10.20 26.58
N GLN A 94 7.94 -9.61 26.82
CA GLN A 94 7.30 -9.62 28.13
C GLN A 94 6.85 -11.03 28.55
N THR A 95 6.28 -11.81 27.63
CA THR A 95 5.92 -13.22 27.89
C THR A 95 7.15 -14.02 28.29
N LYS A 96 8.26 -13.89 27.54
CA LYS A 96 9.51 -14.57 27.86
C LYS A 96 10.07 -14.19 29.24
N GLN A 97 10.05 -12.90 29.58
CA GLN A 97 10.47 -12.44 30.91
C GLN A 97 9.60 -13.02 32.03
N LYS A 98 8.29 -13.11 31.81
CA LYS A 98 7.37 -13.72 32.79
C LYS A 98 7.59 -15.22 32.93
N GLU A 99 7.84 -15.94 31.83
CA GLU A 99 8.20 -17.36 31.86
C GLU A 99 9.49 -17.60 32.64
N ASP A 100 10.53 -16.78 32.41
CA ASP A 100 11.79 -16.86 33.15
C ASP A 100 11.60 -16.59 34.66
N GLN A 101 10.72 -15.64 35.02
CA GLN A 101 10.38 -15.36 36.42
C GLN A 101 9.61 -16.51 37.08
N ILE A 102 8.62 -17.08 36.37
CA ILE A 102 7.87 -18.25 36.84
C ILE A 102 8.83 -19.41 37.12
N LYS A 103 9.75 -19.68 36.20
CA LYS A 103 10.73 -20.77 36.36
C LYS A 103 11.62 -20.56 37.59
N LYS A 104 12.12 -19.34 37.81
CA LYS A 104 12.93 -19.01 39.00
C LYS A 104 12.14 -19.19 40.30
N LEU A 105 10.89 -18.73 40.32
CA LEU A 105 10.00 -18.88 41.49
C LEU A 105 9.67 -20.36 41.75
N GLU A 106 9.47 -21.18 40.72
CA GLU A 106 9.27 -22.62 40.84
C GLU A 106 10.51 -23.33 41.41
N GLU A 107 11.70 -22.95 40.95
CA GLU A 107 12.97 -23.43 41.50
C GLU A 107 13.12 -23.06 42.99
N GLU A 108 12.83 -21.80 43.36
CA GLU A 108 12.87 -21.33 44.75
C GLU A 108 11.86 -22.06 45.66
N ILE A 109 10.63 -22.28 45.17
CA ILE A 109 9.60 -23.05 45.89
C ILE A 109 10.05 -24.51 46.09
N GLN A 110 10.73 -25.12 45.12
CA GLN A 110 11.26 -26.48 45.29
C GLN A 110 12.36 -26.54 46.36
N VAL A 111 13.30 -25.59 46.36
CA VAL A 111 14.35 -25.52 47.39
C VAL A 111 13.74 -25.39 48.78
N LEU A 112 12.82 -24.43 48.96
CA LEU A 112 12.13 -24.21 50.24
C LEU A 112 11.32 -25.44 50.70
N LYS A 113 10.67 -26.16 49.77
CA LYS A 113 9.97 -27.42 50.09
C LYS A 113 10.94 -28.51 50.55
N ASN A 114 12.09 -28.62 49.91
CA ASN A 114 13.11 -29.60 50.28
C ASN A 114 13.71 -29.28 51.65
N GLU A 115 14.01 -28.01 51.94
CA GLU A 115 14.48 -27.55 53.25
C GLU A 115 13.46 -27.87 54.35
N ARG A 116 12.18 -27.55 54.17
CA ARG A 116 11.13 -27.90 55.14
C ARG A 116 11.01 -29.41 55.38
N ASN A 117 11.11 -30.23 54.32
CA ASN A 117 11.06 -31.69 54.47
C ASN A 117 12.25 -32.25 55.27
N ILE A 118 13.41 -31.60 55.23
CA ILE A 118 14.58 -32.00 56.01
C ILE A 118 14.38 -31.62 57.48
N THR A 119 13.87 -30.42 57.76
CA THR A 119 13.60 -29.97 59.14
C THR A 119 12.57 -30.86 59.85
N VAL A 120 11.47 -31.23 59.17
CA VAL A 120 10.43 -32.09 59.77
C VAL A 120 10.97 -33.49 60.08
N LYS A 121 11.84 -34.06 59.24
CA LYS A 121 12.48 -35.36 59.52
C LYS A 121 13.44 -35.32 60.72
N GLN A 122 14.17 -34.23 60.89
CA GLN A 122 15.06 -34.07 62.04
C GLN A 122 14.27 -33.93 63.35
N GLU A 123 13.15 -33.20 63.33
CA GLU A 123 12.26 -33.11 64.50
C GLU A 123 11.56 -34.46 64.82
N GLU A 124 11.23 -35.27 63.82
CA GLU A 124 10.68 -36.63 64.03
C GLU A 124 11.72 -37.63 64.57
N GLU A 125 12.98 -37.56 64.10
CA GLU A 125 14.07 -38.41 64.61
C GLU A 125 14.52 -38.03 66.04
N GLU A 126 14.49 -36.74 66.41
CA GLU A 126 14.78 -36.30 67.77
C GLU A 126 13.63 -36.59 68.76
N SER A 127 12.38 -36.56 68.31
CA SER A 127 11.20 -36.84 69.16
C SER A 127 10.93 -38.34 69.35
N GLY A 128 11.38 -39.20 68.42
CA GLY A 128 11.28 -40.67 68.53
C GLY A 128 12.39 -41.35 69.34
N ALA A 129 13.38 -40.61 69.84
CA ALA A 129 14.53 -41.14 70.60
C ALA A 129 14.39 -41.02 72.14
N LEU A 130 13.21 -40.62 72.64
CA LEU A 130 12.84 -40.58 74.07
C LEU A 130 11.79 -41.65 74.40
#